data_AF-A0A6C2CM43-F1
#
_entry.id   AF-A0A6C2CM43-F1
#
_cell.length_a   1.000
_cell.length_b   1.000
_cell.length_c   1.000
_cell.angle_alpha   90.00
_cell.angle_beta   90.00
_cell.angle_gamma   90.00
#
_symmetry.space_group_name_H-M   'P 1'
#
loop_
_entity.id
_entity.type
_entity.pdbx_description
1 polymer ?
#
loop_
_entity_poly.entity_id
_entity_poly.type
_entity_poly.pdbx_seq_one_letter_code
_entity_poly.pdbx_strand_id
1 'polypeptide(L)'
;MHQAHFLPWKPWALRPVAIHKNDGGDVLDFAESGSTQPSKGTILCRCQGRVSDAAADGLPPELAADVTRVDSLCGSTGLAQLARFSANTDAPLSIGCHREAPRLEAAAAEGTPLRFFPAREYATGGTAASPRLAALIAMARLPDPPPVESVAYSSHGRLAILGAGPLALAWAERLHGRADGQIAVTVFAEDEDPLPASSPRRVAVQRARQVAVDGWLGAFEVSWTPANPVDASLCTGCNACLEACTSDAIVRDGVAAYVDLARCNDKRRCVEVCKAGAIDFRQAPRTAAFDLVLDLGNTPRLAMVHPPQGYFATGSDSLAIGDAALALIELVGDFDKPRYFDYKRSVCAHSRNRIEGCSRCIDTCSTSAISADG
;
A
#
# COMPACT_ATOMS: atom_id res chain seq x y z
N MET A 1 7.60 37.69 -9.97
CA MET A 1 7.30 36.56 -9.06
C MET A 1 6.35 35.61 -9.79
N HIS A 2 6.87 34.57 -10.44
CA HIS A 2 6.06 33.51 -11.05
C HIS A 2 6.01 32.35 -10.04
N GLN A 3 4.82 32.06 -9.51
CA GLN A 3 4.58 30.88 -8.69
C GLN A 3 4.39 29.68 -9.61
N ALA A 4 5.33 28.74 -9.56
CA ALA A 4 5.16 27.42 -10.12
C ALA A 4 4.27 26.61 -9.17
N HIS A 5 3.05 26.30 -9.59
CA HIS A 5 2.21 25.32 -8.91
C HIS A 5 2.75 23.92 -9.22
N PHE A 6 3.45 23.33 -8.26
CA PHE A 6 3.76 21.90 -8.27
C PHE A 6 2.48 21.12 -7.97
N LEU A 7 2.09 20.23 -8.89
CA LEU A 7 1.08 19.20 -8.63
C LEU A 7 1.58 18.28 -7.50
N PRO A 8 0.71 17.87 -6.56
CA PRO A 8 1.10 16.91 -5.52
C PRO A 8 1.47 15.57 -6.15
N TRP A 9 2.67 15.10 -5.84
CA TRP A 9 3.16 13.76 -6.17
C TRP A 9 2.23 12.73 -5.52
N LYS A 10 1.57 11.86 -6.32
CA LYS A 10 0.86 10.70 -5.78
C LYS A 10 1.92 9.67 -5.31
N PRO A 11 1.84 9.15 -4.07
CA PRO A 11 2.65 8.01 -3.68
C PRO A 11 2.33 6.82 -4.58
N TRP A 12 3.37 6.07 -4.94
CA TRP A 12 3.32 4.87 -5.77
C TRP A 12 2.46 3.81 -5.08
N ALA A 13 1.31 3.47 -5.65
CA ALA A 13 0.44 2.43 -5.14
C ALA A 13 0.96 1.06 -5.57
N LEU A 14 1.06 0.10 -4.64
CA LEU A 14 1.25 -1.32 -4.98
C LEU A 14 0.09 -1.78 -5.86
N ARG A 15 0.40 -2.51 -6.94
CA ARG A 15 -0.63 -3.14 -7.76
C ARG A 15 -0.81 -4.57 -7.24
N PRO A 16 -2.04 -5.00 -6.90
CA PRO A 16 -2.30 -6.40 -6.60
C PRO A 16 -1.92 -7.26 -7.81
N VAL A 17 -1.30 -8.41 -7.56
CA VAL A 17 -0.88 -9.34 -8.62
C VAL A 17 -2.13 -9.99 -9.23
N ALA A 18 -2.38 -9.72 -10.52
CA ALA A 18 -3.36 -10.48 -11.29
C ALA A 18 -2.77 -11.85 -11.64
N ILE A 19 -3.39 -12.92 -11.14
CA ILE A 19 -2.97 -14.30 -11.42
C ILE A 19 -3.32 -14.63 -12.88
N HIS A 20 -2.39 -14.38 -13.81
CA HIS A 20 -2.43 -14.99 -15.14
C HIS A 20 -1.81 -16.39 -15.06
N LYS A 21 -2.65 -17.41 -15.24
CA LYS A 21 -2.18 -18.78 -15.50
C LYS A 21 -1.45 -18.78 -16.84
N ASN A 22 -0.13 -18.99 -16.78
CA ASN A 22 0.71 -19.21 -17.94
C ASN A 22 0.82 -20.73 -18.15
N ASP A 23 0.10 -21.25 -19.14
CA ASP A 23 0.34 -22.60 -19.65
C ASP A 23 1.28 -22.46 -20.86
N GLY A 24 2.49 -23.00 -20.72
CA GLY A 24 3.56 -22.89 -21.71
C GLY A 24 3.43 -23.86 -22.89
N GLY A 25 4.11 -23.52 -24.00
CA GLY A 25 4.39 -24.46 -25.08
C GLY A 25 4.93 -23.81 -26.36
N ASP A 26 6.21 -24.07 -26.60
CA ASP A 26 6.90 -24.24 -27.88
C ASP A 26 7.56 -23.07 -28.64
N VAL A 27 8.87 -23.30 -28.84
CA VAL A 27 9.86 -22.58 -29.64
C VAL A 27 9.71 -23.03 -31.09
N LEU A 28 9.40 -22.12 -32.01
CA LEU A 28 9.66 -22.32 -33.43
C LEU A 28 10.26 -21.05 -34.03
N ASP A 29 11.47 -21.26 -34.55
CA ASP A 29 12.32 -20.34 -35.30
C ASP A 29 11.77 -20.24 -36.74
N PHE A 30 11.40 -19.05 -37.21
CA PHE A 30 11.16 -18.79 -38.63
C PHE A 30 11.54 -17.37 -39.04
N ALA A 31 12.18 -17.33 -40.21
CA ALA A 31 12.89 -16.24 -40.84
C ALA A 31 12.06 -15.02 -41.25
N GLU A 32 12.81 -13.93 -41.49
CA GLU A 32 12.42 -12.66 -42.09
C GLU A 32 11.43 -12.80 -43.27
N SER A 33 10.31 -12.09 -43.17
CA SER A 33 9.68 -11.43 -44.33
C SER A 33 8.77 -10.30 -43.85
N GLY A 34 8.86 -9.16 -44.51
CA GLY A 34 8.18 -7.93 -44.11
C GLY A 34 6.66 -8.06 -44.11
N SER A 35 6.05 -7.64 -43.01
CA SER A 35 4.64 -7.29 -42.95
C SER A 35 4.49 -6.05 -42.06
N THR A 36 4.06 -4.94 -42.65
CA THR A 36 3.69 -3.69 -41.98
C THR A 36 2.62 -3.96 -40.91
N GLN A 37 2.99 -3.78 -39.64
CA GLN A 37 2.13 -3.81 -38.46
C GLN A 37 1.07 -2.68 -38.48
N PRO A 38 -0.07 -2.84 -37.77
CA PRO A 38 -1.36 -2.25 -38.13
C PRO A 38 -1.49 -0.73 -37.86
N SER A 39 -2.40 -0.09 -38.62
CA SER A 39 -2.69 1.35 -38.59
C SER A 39 -3.14 1.86 -37.22
N LYS A 40 -2.40 2.84 -36.70
CA LYS A 40 -2.57 3.50 -35.40
C LYS A 40 -3.81 4.40 -35.38
N GLY A 41 -5.00 3.84 -35.21
CA GLY A 41 -6.25 4.62 -35.24
C GLY A 41 -6.34 5.67 -34.13
N THR A 42 -6.31 6.97 -34.48
CA THR A 42 -6.69 8.06 -33.58
C THR A 42 -8.11 8.52 -33.89
N ILE A 43 -8.98 8.58 -32.89
CA ILE A 43 -10.31 9.21 -33.01
C ILE A 43 -10.26 10.57 -32.33
N LEU A 44 -10.32 11.63 -33.13
CA LEU A 44 -10.42 13.00 -32.65
C LEU A 44 -11.89 13.40 -32.54
N CYS A 45 -12.41 13.42 -31.31
CA CYS A 45 -13.73 13.99 -31.02
C CYS A 45 -13.66 15.52 -31.06
N ARG A 46 -14.50 16.15 -31.87
CA ARG A 46 -14.57 17.61 -31.99
C ARG A 46 -15.44 18.28 -30.95
N CYS A 47 -16.23 17.50 -30.21
CA CYS A 47 -17.16 18.00 -29.20
C CYS A 47 -18.04 19.12 -29.74
N GLN A 48 -18.74 18.84 -30.85
CA GLN A 48 -19.63 19.80 -31.53
C GLN A 48 -18.86 21.05 -31.97
N GLY A 49 -17.73 20.83 -32.66
CA GLY A 49 -16.86 21.90 -33.17
C GLY A 49 -16.00 22.66 -32.15
N ARG A 50 -16.02 22.33 -30.84
CA ARG A 50 -15.12 22.97 -29.85
C ARG A 50 -13.65 22.74 -30.16
N VAL A 51 -13.28 21.54 -30.60
CA VAL A 51 -12.00 21.33 -31.27
C VAL A 51 -12.24 21.60 -32.76
N SER A 52 -11.73 22.73 -33.22
CA SER A 52 -11.91 23.20 -34.60
C SER A 52 -11.19 22.31 -35.60
N ASP A 53 -11.73 22.20 -36.83
CA ASP A 53 -11.04 21.52 -37.94
C ASP A 53 -9.66 22.13 -38.20
N ALA A 54 -9.52 23.46 -38.10
CA ALA A 54 -8.25 24.16 -38.28
C ALA A 54 -7.11 23.65 -37.37
N ALA A 55 -7.42 23.15 -36.17
CA ALA A 55 -6.43 22.56 -35.28
C ALA A 55 -5.96 21.18 -35.81
N ALA A 56 -6.88 20.40 -36.37
CA ALA A 56 -6.60 19.09 -36.95
C ALA A 56 -5.96 19.20 -38.36
N ASP A 57 -6.30 20.24 -39.12
CA ASP A 57 -5.74 20.51 -40.46
C ASP A 57 -4.28 20.96 -40.39
N GLY A 58 -3.86 21.57 -39.28
CA GLY A 58 -2.46 21.94 -39.06
C GLY A 58 -1.56 20.79 -38.61
N LEU A 59 -2.10 19.57 -38.43
CA LEU A 59 -1.30 18.43 -37.96
C LEU A 59 -0.27 18.03 -39.02
N PRO A 60 0.91 17.53 -38.61
CA PRO A 60 1.86 16.95 -39.56
C PRO A 60 1.20 15.85 -40.41
N PRO A 61 1.51 15.72 -41.72
CA PRO A 61 0.84 14.78 -42.62
C PRO A 61 0.85 13.33 -42.11
N GLU A 62 1.98 12.90 -41.54
CA GLU A 62 2.17 11.57 -40.95
C GLU A 62 1.19 11.29 -39.81
N LEU A 63 0.86 12.31 -39.01
CA LEU A 63 -0.08 12.19 -37.90
C LEU A 63 -1.52 12.33 -38.37
N ALA A 64 -1.77 13.23 -39.33
CA ALA A 64 -3.09 13.52 -39.88
C ALA A 64 -3.70 12.31 -40.62
N ALA A 65 -2.89 11.52 -41.32
CA ALA A 65 -3.32 10.34 -42.07
C ALA A 65 -4.05 9.29 -41.20
N ASP A 66 -3.73 9.26 -39.91
CA ASP A 66 -4.25 8.30 -38.95
C ASP A 66 -5.36 8.88 -38.03
N VAL A 67 -5.83 10.11 -38.28
CA VAL A 67 -6.82 10.79 -37.45
C VAL A 67 -8.20 10.73 -38.08
N THR A 68 -9.09 9.94 -37.49
CA THR A 68 -10.53 9.94 -37.78
C THR A 68 -11.23 11.01 -36.95
N ARG A 69 -11.89 11.97 -37.60
CA ARG A 69 -12.64 13.04 -36.93
C ARG A 69 -14.09 12.61 -36.70
N VAL A 70 -14.59 12.84 -35.48
CA VAL A 70 -15.99 12.60 -35.11
C VAL A 70 -16.51 13.81 -34.35
N ASP A 71 -17.73 14.25 -34.63
CA ASP A 71 -18.21 15.50 -34.00
C ASP A 71 -18.70 15.29 -32.56
N SER A 72 -19.42 14.18 -32.30
CA SER A 72 -19.94 13.84 -30.98
C SER A 72 -19.78 12.34 -30.71
N LEU A 73 -18.60 11.96 -30.19
CA LEU A 73 -18.30 10.55 -29.90
C LEU A 73 -19.11 9.99 -28.71
N CYS A 74 -19.46 10.84 -27.73
CA CYS A 74 -20.22 10.43 -26.54
C CYS A 74 -21.74 10.24 -26.80
N GLY A 75 -22.22 10.70 -27.96
CA GLY A 75 -23.60 10.49 -28.41
C GLY A 75 -23.86 9.04 -28.86
N SER A 76 -25.12 8.63 -28.96
CA SER A 76 -25.51 7.24 -29.30
C SER A 76 -24.87 6.73 -30.59
N THR A 77 -24.89 7.53 -31.66
CA THR A 77 -24.25 7.18 -32.93
C THR A 77 -22.72 7.07 -32.81
N GLY A 78 -22.10 7.98 -32.05
CA GLY A 78 -20.65 7.97 -31.81
C GLY A 78 -20.20 6.74 -31.01
N LEU A 79 -20.96 6.35 -29.98
CA LEU A 79 -20.71 5.15 -29.20
C LEU A 79 -20.85 3.89 -30.06
N ALA A 80 -21.90 3.80 -30.88
CA ALA A 80 -22.07 2.69 -31.82
C ALA A 80 -20.91 2.62 -32.83
N GLN A 81 -20.39 3.76 -33.26
CA GLN A 81 -19.22 3.83 -34.14
C GLN A 81 -17.94 3.41 -33.42
N LEU A 82 -17.73 3.82 -32.18
CA LEU A 82 -16.58 3.38 -31.35
C LEU A 82 -16.60 1.86 -31.12
N ALA A 83 -17.77 1.29 -30.79
CA ALA A 83 -17.94 -0.15 -30.61
C ALA A 83 -17.53 -0.92 -31.88
N ARG A 84 -17.94 -0.44 -33.05
CA ARG A 84 -17.55 -1.02 -34.35
C ARG A 84 -16.06 -0.87 -34.65
N PHE A 85 -15.47 0.29 -34.35
CA PHE A 85 -14.03 0.49 -34.58
C PHE A 85 -13.19 -0.41 -33.68
N SER A 86 -13.49 -0.43 -32.38
CA SER A 86 -12.78 -1.27 -31.41
C SER A 86 -12.92 -2.76 -31.69
N ALA A 87 -14.10 -3.23 -32.12
CA ALA A 87 -14.30 -4.64 -32.48
C ALA A 87 -13.50 -5.10 -33.72
N ASN A 88 -12.96 -4.18 -34.52
CA ASN A 88 -12.23 -4.49 -35.76
C ASN A 88 -10.73 -4.24 -35.65
N THR A 89 -10.20 -4.01 -34.44
CA THR A 89 -8.78 -3.73 -34.24
C THR A 89 -8.27 -4.31 -32.93
N ASP A 90 -7.14 -5.00 -32.99
CA ASP A 90 -6.39 -5.42 -31.80
C ASP A 90 -5.40 -4.34 -31.34
N ALA A 91 -5.20 -3.29 -32.14
CA ALA A 91 -4.29 -2.19 -31.82
C ALA A 91 -4.95 -1.17 -30.86
N PRO A 92 -4.18 -0.58 -29.92
CA PRO A 92 -4.68 0.46 -29.03
C PRO A 92 -5.25 1.67 -29.80
N LEU A 93 -6.44 2.13 -29.41
CA LEU A 93 -7.09 3.29 -30.02
C LEU A 93 -6.82 4.55 -29.20
N SER A 94 -6.32 5.61 -29.85
CA SER A 94 -6.11 6.90 -29.21
C SER A 94 -7.35 7.78 -29.33
N ILE A 95 -7.96 8.20 -28.22
CA ILE A 95 -9.25 8.90 -28.19
C ILE A 95 -9.12 10.31 -27.62
N GLY A 96 -9.52 11.33 -28.38
CA GLY A 96 -9.37 12.74 -28.00
C GLY A 96 -10.34 13.26 -26.93
N CYS A 97 -11.13 12.38 -26.31
CA CYS A 97 -12.12 12.75 -25.30
C CYS A 97 -11.82 12.09 -23.94
N HIS A 98 -10.90 12.69 -23.18
CA HIS A 98 -10.58 12.21 -21.83
C HIS A 98 -11.75 12.40 -20.84
N ARG A 99 -12.54 13.46 -20.99
CA ARG A 99 -13.66 13.79 -20.09
C ARG A 99 -14.71 12.67 -19.99
N GLU A 100 -15.02 12.01 -21.11
CA GLU A 100 -16.06 10.97 -21.17
C GLU A 100 -15.43 9.57 -21.24
N ALA A 101 -14.18 9.40 -20.78
CA ALA A 101 -13.46 8.14 -20.84
C ALA A 101 -14.25 6.93 -20.28
N PRO A 102 -14.85 6.99 -19.07
CA PRO A 102 -15.62 5.85 -18.53
C PRO A 102 -16.79 5.43 -19.42
N ARG A 103 -17.43 6.39 -20.08
CA ARG A 103 -18.57 6.15 -20.99
C ARG A 103 -18.11 5.52 -22.31
N LEU A 104 -16.93 5.90 -22.79
CA LEU A 104 -16.34 5.40 -24.03
C LEU A 104 -15.74 4.00 -23.83
N GLU A 105 -15.09 3.76 -22.69
CA GLU A 105 -14.62 2.44 -22.25
C GLU A 105 -15.76 1.43 -22.17
N ALA A 106 -16.88 1.82 -21.54
CA ALA A 106 -18.06 0.96 -21.44
C ALA A 106 -18.72 0.62 -22.80
N ALA A 107 -18.45 1.40 -23.84
CA ALA A 107 -19.00 1.19 -25.19
C ALA A 107 -18.02 0.49 -26.14
N ALA A 108 -16.73 0.45 -25.82
CA ALA A 108 -15.75 -0.23 -26.64
C ALA A 108 -15.88 -1.75 -26.53
N ALA A 109 -15.41 -2.45 -27.56
CA ALA A 109 -15.30 -3.90 -27.52
C ALA A 109 -14.37 -4.34 -26.39
N GLU A 110 -14.75 -5.44 -25.73
CA GLU A 110 -13.98 -6.02 -24.63
C GLU A 110 -12.55 -6.34 -25.08
N GLY A 111 -11.57 -6.04 -24.23
CA GLY A 111 -10.15 -6.29 -24.51
C GLY A 111 -9.46 -5.27 -25.43
N THR A 112 -10.17 -4.30 -26.03
CA THR A 112 -9.53 -3.24 -26.83
C THR A 112 -8.93 -2.15 -25.93
N PRO A 113 -7.61 -1.91 -25.93
CA PRO A 113 -7.01 -0.86 -25.12
C PRO A 113 -7.36 0.54 -25.66
N LEU A 114 -8.00 1.37 -24.85
CA LEU A 114 -8.22 2.78 -25.18
C LEU A 114 -7.19 3.67 -24.49
N ARG A 115 -6.69 4.67 -25.21
CA ARG A 115 -5.75 5.67 -24.68
C ARG A 115 -6.27 7.07 -24.89
N PHE A 116 -6.55 7.76 -23.80
CA PHE A 116 -7.22 9.05 -23.86
C PHE A 116 -6.24 10.21 -23.91
N PHE A 117 -6.59 11.25 -24.67
CA PHE A 117 -5.93 12.55 -24.59
C PHE A 117 -6.96 13.67 -24.51
N PRO A 118 -6.70 14.74 -23.73
CA PRO A 118 -7.66 15.82 -23.48
C PRO A 118 -7.67 16.89 -24.58
N ALA A 119 -8.14 16.54 -25.79
CA ALA A 119 -8.13 17.47 -26.93
C ALA A 119 -9.01 18.71 -26.70
N ARG A 120 -10.18 18.54 -26.09
CA ARG A 120 -11.12 19.63 -25.81
C ARG A 120 -10.58 20.60 -24.75
N GLU A 121 -9.87 20.12 -23.75
CA GLU A 121 -9.42 20.96 -22.64
C GLU A 121 -8.21 21.82 -23.07
N TYR A 122 -7.40 21.30 -24.00
CA TYR A 122 -6.11 21.91 -24.31
C TYR A 122 -5.97 22.37 -25.76
N ALA A 123 -6.76 21.91 -26.72
CA ALA A 123 -6.55 22.15 -28.15
C ALA A 123 -7.70 22.90 -28.88
N THR A 124 -8.38 23.83 -28.22
CA THR A 124 -9.57 24.55 -28.75
C THR A 124 -9.28 25.89 -29.46
N GLY A 125 -8.01 26.20 -29.74
CA GLY A 125 -7.55 27.51 -30.24
C GLY A 125 -7.34 27.64 -31.75
N GLY A 126 -8.10 26.93 -32.59
CA GLY A 126 -7.89 27.00 -34.04
C GLY A 126 -6.53 26.43 -34.48
N THR A 127 -5.96 26.98 -35.55
CA THR A 127 -4.64 26.58 -36.07
C THR A 127 -3.53 26.68 -35.04
N ALA A 128 -3.58 27.68 -34.14
CA ALA A 128 -2.57 27.88 -33.09
C ALA A 128 -2.52 26.72 -32.08
N ALA A 129 -3.60 25.94 -31.97
CA ALA A 129 -3.65 24.76 -31.11
C ALA A 129 -3.05 23.50 -31.75
N SER A 130 -2.73 23.52 -33.05
CA SER A 130 -2.31 22.33 -33.78
C SER A 130 -1.03 21.68 -33.24
N PRO A 131 0.06 22.42 -32.90
CA PRO A 131 1.25 21.80 -32.31
C PRO A 131 0.95 21.10 -30.98
N ARG A 132 0.05 21.67 -30.19
CA ARG A 132 -0.37 21.08 -28.91
C ARG A 132 -1.23 19.83 -29.13
N LEU A 133 -2.15 19.87 -30.10
CA LEU A 133 -2.93 18.69 -30.48
C LEU A 133 -2.03 17.55 -30.96
N ALA A 134 -1.01 17.86 -31.78
CA ALA A 134 -0.03 16.89 -32.25
C ALA A 134 0.72 16.25 -31.08
N ALA A 135 1.18 17.05 -30.12
CA ALA A 135 1.85 16.54 -28.91
C ALA A 135 0.94 15.63 -28.08
N LEU A 136 -0.33 16.00 -27.89
CA LEU A 136 -1.31 15.18 -27.15
C LEU A 136 -1.55 13.83 -27.81
N ILE A 137 -1.70 13.80 -29.14
CA ILE A 137 -1.87 12.54 -29.88
C ILE A 137 -0.59 11.69 -29.80
N ALA A 138 0.58 12.32 -29.96
CA ALA A 138 1.86 11.63 -29.87
C ALA A 138 2.06 10.97 -28.49
N MET A 139 1.72 11.68 -27.40
CA MET A 139 1.78 11.13 -26.04
C MET A 139 0.83 9.94 -25.85
N ALA A 140 -0.40 10.00 -26.38
CA ALA A 140 -1.33 8.88 -26.31
C ALA A 140 -0.84 7.64 -27.09
N ARG A 141 -0.03 7.84 -28.12
CA ARG A 141 0.54 6.77 -28.96
C ARG A 141 1.84 6.18 -28.41
N LEU A 142 2.44 6.74 -27.34
CA LEU A 142 3.68 6.22 -26.78
C LEU A 142 3.49 4.76 -26.32
N PRO A 143 4.35 3.81 -26.69
CA PRO A 143 4.22 2.43 -26.26
C PRO A 143 4.17 2.34 -24.73
N ASP A 144 3.53 1.30 -24.20
CA ASP A 144 3.59 1.07 -22.76
C ASP A 144 5.05 0.85 -22.36
N PRO A 145 5.49 1.41 -21.21
CA PRO A 145 6.85 1.21 -20.76
C PRO A 145 7.11 -0.29 -20.58
N PRO A 146 8.30 -0.79 -20.94
CA PRO A 146 8.62 -2.20 -20.77
C PRO A 146 8.52 -2.58 -19.28
N PRO A 147 8.10 -3.82 -18.97
CA PRO A 147 8.04 -4.29 -17.59
C PRO A 147 9.44 -4.23 -16.97
N VAL A 148 9.54 -3.67 -15.77
CA VAL A 148 10.77 -3.65 -15.00
C VAL A 148 10.74 -4.79 -13.99
N GLU A 149 11.93 -5.30 -13.63
CA GLU A 149 12.08 -6.34 -12.62
C GLU A 149 11.39 -5.92 -11.31
N SER A 150 10.62 -6.80 -10.68
CA SER A 150 9.87 -6.49 -9.45
C SER A 150 10.48 -7.13 -8.21
N VAL A 151 10.09 -6.61 -7.04
CA VAL A 151 10.27 -7.24 -5.75
C VAL A 151 8.88 -7.59 -5.22
N ALA A 152 8.66 -8.86 -4.94
CA ALA A 152 7.41 -9.34 -4.38
C ALA A 152 7.35 -9.09 -2.87
N TYR A 153 6.19 -8.66 -2.39
CA TYR A 153 5.80 -8.59 -0.97
C TYR A 153 4.61 -9.51 -0.74
N SER A 154 4.53 -10.14 0.42
CA SER A 154 3.42 -11.01 0.79
C SER A 154 2.97 -10.69 2.22
N SER A 155 1.67 -10.49 2.41
CA SER A 155 1.06 -10.15 3.69
C SER A 155 -0.10 -11.10 3.97
N HIS A 156 -0.02 -11.81 5.09
CA HIS A 156 -1.01 -12.79 5.53
C HIS A 156 -1.96 -12.21 6.60
N GLY A 157 -2.00 -10.88 6.75
CA GLY A 157 -2.93 -10.19 7.64
C GLY A 157 -2.54 -10.22 9.13
N ARG A 158 -1.32 -10.62 9.52
CA ARG A 158 -0.88 -10.53 10.91
C ARG A 158 -0.64 -9.06 11.29
N LEU A 159 -1.56 -8.49 12.05
CA LEU A 159 -1.55 -7.06 12.41
C LEU A 159 -1.15 -6.87 13.88
N ALA A 160 -0.11 -6.08 14.13
CA ALA A 160 0.20 -5.54 15.44
C ALA A 160 -0.47 -4.16 15.63
N ILE A 161 -1.19 -3.96 16.74
CA ILE A 161 -1.68 -2.64 17.14
C ILE A 161 -0.96 -2.23 18.43
N LEU A 162 -0.26 -1.09 18.39
CA LEU A 162 0.59 -0.59 19.47
C LEU A 162 -0.02 0.68 20.07
N GLY A 163 0.04 0.84 21.39
CA GLY A 163 -0.31 2.09 22.07
C GLY A 163 -1.28 1.90 23.23
N ALA A 164 -2.14 2.90 23.44
CA ALA A 164 -3.05 2.92 24.59
C ALA A 164 -4.06 1.76 24.54
N GLY A 165 -4.11 0.95 25.60
CA GLY A 165 -4.81 -0.32 25.67
C GLY A 165 -6.28 -0.24 25.25
N PRO A 166 -7.10 0.62 25.87
CA PRO A 166 -8.52 0.75 25.51
C PRO A 166 -8.75 1.14 24.05
N LEU A 167 -7.95 2.06 23.50
CA LEU A 167 -8.06 2.50 22.11
C LEU A 167 -7.60 1.40 21.14
N ALA A 168 -6.45 0.79 21.42
CA ALA A 168 -5.89 -0.30 20.62
C ALA A 168 -6.84 -1.48 20.56
N LEU A 169 -7.45 -1.86 21.70
CA LEU A 169 -8.41 -2.96 21.73
C LEU A 169 -9.71 -2.63 20.99
N ALA A 170 -10.23 -1.41 21.11
CA ALA A 170 -11.41 -0.98 20.36
C ALA A 170 -11.19 -1.02 18.83
N TRP A 171 -9.98 -0.76 18.35
CA TRP A 171 -9.64 -0.91 16.93
C TRP A 171 -9.35 -2.34 16.55
N ALA A 172 -8.73 -3.12 17.44
CA ALA A 172 -8.50 -4.54 17.21
C ALA A 172 -9.81 -5.30 16.99
N GLU A 173 -10.85 -5.02 17.78
CA GLU A 173 -12.17 -5.64 17.60
C GLU A 173 -12.82 -5.30 16.25
N ARG A 174 -12.53 -4.12 15.69
CA ARG A 174 -13.06 -3.70 14.38
C ARG A 174 -12.28 -4.30 13.21
N LEU A 175 -10.97 -4.48 13.38
CA LEU A 175 -10.05 -4.94 12.34
C LEU A 175 -9.87 -6.46 12.30
N HIS A 176 -10.00 -7.14 13.44
CA HIS A 176 -9.90 -8.59 13.51
C HIS A 176 -10.96 -9.25 12.64
N GLY A 177 -10.53 -10.18 11.78
CA GLY A 177 -11.40 -10.87 10.82
C GLY A 177 -11.79 -10.04 9.58
N ARG A 178 -11.19 -8.86 9.36
CA ARG A 178 -11.32 -8.12 8.10
C ARG A 178 -10.46 -8.74 7.00
N ALA A 179 -10.56 -8.21 5.78
CA ALA A 179 -9.97 -8.78 4.56
C ALA A 179 -10.35 -10.26 4.38
N ASP A 180 -11.65 -10.53 4.26
CA ASP A 180 -12.20 -11.90 4.13
C ASP A 180 -11.76 -12.87 5.24
N GLY A 181 -11.64 -12.37 6.47
CA GLY A 181 -11.24 -13.17 7.63
C GLY A 181 -9.73 -13.33 7.83
N GLN A 182 -8.90 -12.72 6.99
CA GLN A 182 -7.44 -12.91 7.03
C GLN A 182 -6.75 -12.07 8.10
N ILE A 183 -7.30 -10.91 8.49
CA ILE A 183 -6.64 -10.06 9.49
C ILE A 183 -6.71 -10.69 10.89
N ALA A 184 -5.54 -11.06 11.42
CA ALA A 184 -5.34 -11.57 12.77
C ALA A 184 -4.60 -10.53 13.61
N VAL A 185 -5.33 -9.90 14.54
CA VAL A 185 -4.80 -8.80 15.37
C VAL A 185 -4.17 -9.28 16.67
N THR A 186 -3.00 -8.72 17.00
CA THR A 186 -2.40 -8.73 18.34
C THR A 186 -2.25 -7.30 18.87
N VAL A 187 -2.75 -7.05 20.07
CA VAL A 187 -2.65 -5.75 20.75
C VAL A 187 -1.46 -5.74 21.70
N PHE A 188 -0.66 -4.70 21.62
CA PHE A 188 0.40 -4.37 22.57
C PHE A 188 -0.04 -3.14 23.37
N ALA A 189 -0.68 -3.38 24.51
CA ALA A 189 -1.15 -2.33 25.41
C ALA A 189 0.03 -1.81 26.23
N GLU A 190 0.38 -0.54 26.02
CA GLU A 190 1.54 0.13 26.62
C GLU A 190 1.21 0.89 27.93
N ASP A 191 -0.03 0.79 28.40
CA ASP A 191 -0.52 1.35 29.65
C ASP A 191 -1.05 0.27 30.62
N GLU A 192 -1.42 0.71 31.81
CA GLU A 192 -2.03 -0.11 32.86
C GLU A 192 -3.56 0.06 32.91
N ASP A 193 -4.16 0.78 31.95
CA ASP A 193 -5.58 1.10 31.98
C ASP A 193 -6.41 -0.19 31.86
N PRO A 194 -7.54 -0.29 32.60
CA PRO A 194 -8.44 -1.42 32.49
C PRO A 194 -8.92 -1.61 31.06
N LEU A 195 -8.92 -2.86 30.59
CA LEU A 195 -9.40 -3.21 29.27
C LEU A 195 -10.87 -3.63 29.33
N PRO A 196 -11.66 -3.37 28.28
CA PRO A 196 -12.99 -3.95 28.16
C PRO A 196 -12.94 -5.48 28.26
N ALA A 197 -13.86 -6.06 29.01
CA ALA A 197 -13.93 -7.51 29.20
C ALA A 197 -14.25 -8.20 27.86
N SER A 198 -13.38 -9.13 27.45
CA SER A 198 -13.54 -9.86 26.20
C SER A 198 -13.96 -11.32 26.46
N SER A 199 -15.18 -11.70 26.06
CA SER A 199 -15.64 -13.09 26.02
C SER A 199 -16.57 -13.35 24.82
N PRO A 200 -16.22 -14.26 23.89
CA PRO A 200 -14.97 -15.01 23.83
C PRO A 200 -13.78 -14.09 23.55
N ARG A 201 -12.58 -14.50 23.98
CA ARG A 201 -11.33 -13.79 23.66
C ARG A 201 -10.99 -14.02 22.18
N ARG A 202 -11.25 -13.01 21.35
CA ARG A 202 -10.97 -13.06 19.89
C ARG A 202 -9.61 -12.46 19.53
N VAL A 203 -9.16 -11.50 20.31
CA VAL A 203 -7.93 -10.74 20.06
C VAL A 203 -6.88 -11.14 21.08
N ALA A 204 -5.66 -11.40 20.62
CA ALA A 204 -4.52 -11.59 21.51
C ALA A 204 -4.09 -10.24 22.07
N VAL A 205 -3.86 -10.17 23.39
CA VAL A 205 -3.43 -8.94 24.07
C VAL A 205 -2.15 -9.23 24.84
N GLN A 206 -1.18 -8.33 24.74
CA GLN A 206 0.07 -8.29 25.47
C GLN A 206 0.14 -6.98 26.24
N ARG A 207 0.36 -7.04 27.56
CA ARG A 207 0.80 -5.87 28.32
C ARG A 207 2.28 -5.69 28.05
N ALA A 208 2.67 -4.58 27.42
CA ALA A 208 3.98 -4.41 26.84
C ALA A 208 4.62 -3.09 27.25
N ARG A 209 5.94 -3.06 27.38
CA ARG A 209 6.75 -1.86 27.53
C ARG A 209 8.00 -1.98 26.67
N GLN A 210 8.65 -0.86 26.39
CA GLN A 210 9.83 -0.82 25.51
C GLN A 210 9.54 -1.49 24.16
N VAL A 211 8.39 -1.16 23.58
CA VAL A 211 7.98 -1.71 22.28
C VAL A 211 8.79 -1.04 21.18
N ALA A 212 9.45 -1.85 20.36
CA ALA A 212 10.17 -1.39 19.17
C ALA A 212 9.71 -2.18 17.94
N VAL A 213 9.80 -1.53 16.79
CA VAL A 213 9.38 -2.04 15.49
C VAL A 213 10.53 -1.88 14.52
N ASP A 214 10.79 -2.92 13.73
CA ASP A 214 11.66 -2.85 12.56
C ASP A 214 11.05 -3.66 11.41
N GLY A 215 11.52 -3.45 10.18
CA GLY A 215 11.14 -4.22 9.00
C GLY A 215 10.21 -3.48 8.03
N TRP A 216 9.45 -4.25 7.25
CA TRP A 216 8.60 -3.76 6.16
C TRP A 216 7.36 -4.63 5.96
N LEU A 217 6.44 -4.22 5.08
CA LEU A 217 5.23 -4.97 4.72
C LEU A 217 5.50 -6.48 4.57
N GLY A 218 4.83 -7.30 5.38
CA GLY A 218 4.97 -8.77 5.37
C GLY A 218 6.11 -9.32 6.24
N ALA A 219 6.99 -8.46 6.74
CA ALA A 219 8.19 -8.83 7.48
C ALA A 219 8.55 -7.81 8.57
N PHE A 220 7.56 -7.32 9.32
CA PHE A 220 7.82 -6.51 10.51
C PHE A 220 8.23 -7.41 11.67
N GLU A 221 9.26 -7.02 12.41
CA GLU A 221 9.59 -7.57 13.71
C GLU A 221 9.16 -6.58 14.79
N VAL A 222 8.30 -7.03 15.70
CA VAL A 222 7.90 -6.28 16.90
C VAL A 222 8.58 -6.91 18.10
N SER A 223 9.35 -6.11 18.83
CA SER A 223 10.02 -6.50 20.06
C SER A 223 9.43 -5.77 21.25
N TRP A 224 9.31 -6.45 22.40
CA TRP A 224 8.76 -5.85 23.62
C TRP A 224 9.25 -6.56 24.88
N THR A 225 9.17 -5.86 26.01
CA THR A 225 9.29 -6.44 27.34
C THR A 225 7.88 -6.57 27.94
N PRO A 226 7.49 -7.73 28.51
CA PRO A 226 6.22 -7.84 29.23
C PRO A 226 6.11 -6.81 30.36
N ALA A 227 5.06 -6.00 30.36
CA ALA A 227 4.83 -4.99 31.38
C ALA A 227 4.22 -5.58 32.66
N ASN A 228 3.49 -6.69 32.55
CA ASN A 228 2.91 -7.41 33.68
C ASN A 228 3.48 -8.84 33.77
N PRO A 229 3.64 -9.42 34.98
CA PRO A 229 4.02 -10.82 35.13
C PRO A 229 3.02 -11.81 34.54
N VAL A 230 1.75 -11.40 34.36
CA VAL A 230 0.72 -12.26 33.80
C VAL A 230 0.71 -12.13 32.26
N ASP A 231 0.99 -13.23 31.59
CA ASP A 231 0.79 -13.38 30.16
C ASP A 231 -0.70 -13.54 29.86
N ALA A 232 -1.29 -12.46 29.35
CA ALA A 232 -2.70 -12.41 29.00
C ALA A 232 -3.06 -13.46 27.94
N SER A 233 -2.15 -13.89 27.05
CA SER A 233 -2.45 -14.91 26.04
C SER A 233 -2.62 -16.32 26.62
N LEU A 234 -2.03 -16.59 27.78
CA LEU A 234 -2.10 -17.89 28.47
C LEU A 234 -3.10 -17.90 29.63
N CYS A 235 -3.42 -16.73 30.18
CA CYS A 235 -4.31 -16.61 31.32
C CYS A 235 -5.73 -17.11 30.99
N THR A 236 -6.19 -18.13 31.71
CA THR A 236 -7.55 -18.70 31.54
C THR A 236 -8.61 -17.95 32.33
N GLY A 237 -8.22 -17.02 33.21
CA GLY A 237 -9.15 -16.26 34.05
C GLY A 237 -9.82 -17.07 35.17
N CYS A 238 -9.22 -18.18 35.61
CA CYS A 238 -9.78 -19.05 36.66
C CYS A 238 -9.76 -18.47 38.09
N ASN A 239 -9.11 -17.33 38.29
CA ASN A 239 -9.00 -16.60 39.56
C ASN A 239 -8.23 -17.28 40.71
N ALA A 240 -7.62 -18.46 40.52
CA ALA A 240 -6.85 -19.13 41.57
C ALA A 240 -5.71 -18.26 42.15
N CYS A 241 -5.06 -17.43 41.31
CA CYS A 241 -4.01 -16.52 41.76
C CYS A 241 -4.53 -15.36 42.61
N LEU A 242 -5.76 -14.91 42.39
CA LEU A 242 -6.39 -13.85 43.20
C LEU A 242 -6.61 -14.36 44.62
N GLU A 243 -7.18 -15.56 44.77
CA GLU A 243 -7.42 -16.18 46.07
C GLU A 243 -6.12 -16.49 46.84
N ALA A 244 -5.05 -16.85 46.12
CA ALA A 244 -3.76 -17.15 46.73
C ALA A 244 -2.96 -15.91 47.16
N CYS A 245 -3.31 -14.72 46.68
CA CYS A 245 -2.57 -13.49 46.94
C CYS A 245 -2.92 -12.94 48.33
N THR A 246 -1.93 -12.83 49.23
CA THR A 246 -2.16 -12.36 50.60
C THR A 246 -2.01 -10.84 50.77
N SER A 247 -1.69 -10.11 49.69
CA SER A 247 -1.58 -8.64 49.71
C SER A 247 -2.65 -7.94 48.86
N ASP A 248 -3.62 -8.71 48.35
CA ASP A 248 -4.67 -8.23 47.45
C ASP A 248 -4.12 -7.43 46.26
N ALA A 249 -2.93 -7.82 45.79
CA ALA A 249 -2.19 -7.14 44.72
C ALA A 249 -2.61 -7.63 43.32
N ILE A 250 -3.51 -8.61 43.21
CA ILE A 250 -3.92 -9.17 41.92
C ILE A 250 -5.38 -8.83 41.66
N VAL A 251 -5.64 -8.19 40.53
CA VAL A 251 -6.99 -7.80 40.07
C VAL A 251 -7.31 -8.43 38.71
N ARG A 252 -8.53 -8.24 38.23
CA ARG A 252 -8.91 -8.53 36.84
C ARG A 252 -8.90 -7.24 36.04
N ASP A 253 -8.14 -7.19 34.95
CA ASP A 253 -8.04 -6.02 34.07
C ASP A 253 -8.96 -6.11 32.83
N GLY A 254 -9.97 -6.99 32.90
CA GLY A 254 -10.92 -7.28 31.82
C GLY A 254 -10.50 -8.46 30.95
N VAL A 255 -9.22 -8.58 30.59
CA VAL A 255 -8.73 -9.63 29.68
C VAL A 255 -7.97 -10.73 30.40
N ALA A 256 -7.29 -10.43 31.51
CA ALA A 256 -6.49 -11.38 32.28
C ALA A 256 -6.52 -11.06 33.78
N ALA A 257 -5.76 -11.81 34.57
CA ALA A 257 -5.32 -11.33 35.88
C ALA A 257 -4.20 -10.30 35.68
N TYR A 258 -4.10 -9.32 36.57
CA TYR A 258 -3.10 -8.25 36.52
C TYR A 258 -2.48 -8.09 37.91
N VAL A 259 -1.16 -8.13 38.00
CA VAL A 259 -0.42 -7.90 39.26
C VAL A 259 -0.06 -6.43 39.39
N ASP A 260 -0.57 -5.78 40.44
CA ASP A 260 -0.06 -4.51 40.94
C ASP A 260 1.30 -4.75 41.62
N LEU A 261 2.38 -4.37 40.94
CA LEU A 261 3.74 -4.57 41.43
C LEU A 261 4.07 -3.69 42.63
N ALA A 262 3.39 -2.57 42.84
CA ALA A 262 3.59 -1.71 44.00
C ALA A 262 2.99 -2.32 45.28
N ARG A 263 1.91 -3.10 45.15
CA ARG A 263 1.26 -3.82 46.26
C ARG A 263 1.76 -5.26 46.44
N CYS A 264 2.50 -5.80 45.47
CA CYS A 264 3.01 -7.16 45.52
C CYS A 264 4.06 -7.31 46.64
N ASN A 265 3.85 -8.27 47.55
CA ASN A 265 4.79 -8.58 48.64
C ASN A 265 5.75 -9.74 48.30
N ASP A 266 5.83 -10.10 47.02
CA ASP A 266 6.80 -11.05 46.46
C ASP A 266 6.76 -12.48 47.05
N LYS A 267 5.64 -12.88 47.65
CA LYS A 267 5.43 -14.24 48.18
C LYS A 267 5.26 -15.31 47.10
N ARG A 268 5.03 -14.92 45.83
CA ARG A 268 4.98 -15.78 44.63
C ARG A 268 3.98 -16.95 44.66
N ARG A 269 3.07 -17.01 45.63
CA ARG A 269 2.00 -18.05 45.72
C ARG A 269 1.14 -18.13 44.45
N CYS A 270 0.95 -17.01 43.77
CA CYS A 270 0.23 -16.95 42.50
C CYS A 270 0.87 -17.83 41.41
N VAL A 271 2.20 -18.00 41.42
CA VAL A 271 2.93 -18.86 40.46
C VAL A 271 2.61 -20.33 40.73
N GLU A 272 2.62 -20.76 42.00
CA GLU A 272 2.38 -22.16 42.40
C GLU A 272 0.98 -22.66 42.00
N VAL A 273 -0.02 -21.77 42.09
CA VAL A 273 -1.42 -22.10 41.77
C VAL A 273 -1.75 -21.92 40.29
N CYS A 274 -0.90 -21.26 39.50
CA CYS A 274 -1.15 -21.02 38.08
C CYS A 274 -0.87 -22.27 37.23
N LYS A 275 -1.90 -23.09 37.01
CA LYS A 275 -1.77 -24.30 36.17
C LYS A 275 -1.60 -24.01 34.67
N ALA A 276 -1.99 -22.82 34.22
CA ALA A 276 -1.81 -22.40 32.83
C ALA A 276 -0.38 -21.96 32.50
N GLY A 277 0.51 -21.81 33.50
CA GLY A 277 1.86 -21.28 33.28
C GLY A 277 1.88 -19.81 32.85
N ALA A 278 0.81 -19.06 33.11
CA ALA A 278 0.64 -17.69 32.64
C ALA A 278 1.39 -16.64 33.48
N ILE A 279 2.02 -16.99 34.61
CA ILE A 279 2.64 -16.02 35.52
C ILE A 279 4.15 -16.21 35.57
N ASP A 280 4.90 -15.21 35.09
CA ASP A 280 6.36 -15.16 35.12
C ASP A 280 6.88 -13.77 35.48
N PHE A 281 7.54 -13.65 36.63
CA PHE A 281 8.09 -12.39 37.13
C PHE A 281 9.45 -12.02 36.53
N ARG A 282 10.06 -12.89 35.70
CA ARG A 282 11.36 -12.59 35.06
C ARG A 282 11.23 -11.57 33.91
N GLN A 283 10.05 -11.46 33.29
CA GLN A 283 9.71 -10.47 32.25
C GLN A 283 10.82 -10.29 31.19
N ALA A 284 11.32 -11.39 30.63
CA ALA A 284 12.37 -11.33 29.60
C ALA A 284 11.84 -10.69 28.29
N PRO A 285 12.68 -9.94 27.55
CA PRO A 285 12.33 -9.42 26.23
C PRO A 285 11.87 -10.51 25.26
N ARG A 286 10.93 -10.16 24.39
CA ARG A 286 10.31 -11.04 23.40
C ARG A 286 10.29 -10.37 22.03
N THR A 287 10.23 -11.17 20.99
CA THR A 287 10.08 -10.73 19.60
C THR A 287 9.03 -11.58 18.89
N ALA A 288 8.31 -11.00 17.93
CA ALA A 288 7.37 -11.69 17.07
C ALA A 288 7.27 -11.00 15.70
N ALA A 289 6.99 -11.80 14.66
CA ALA A 289 6.86 -11.33 13.29
C ALA A 289 5.40 -11.00 12.93
N PHE A 290 5.21 -9.89 12.22
CA PHE A 290 3.94 -9.35 11.76
C PHE A 290 4.04 -8.91 10.29
N ASP A 291 2.90 -8.79 9.64
CA ASP A 291 2.83 -8.31 8.26
C ASP A 291 2.53 -6.80 8.20
N LEU A 292 1.82 -6.31 9.22
CA LEU A 292 1.29 -4.96 9.31
C LEU A 292 1.42 -4.42 10.74
N VAL A 293 1.55 -3.09 10.86
CA VAL A 293 1.65 -2.38 12.15
C VAL A 293 0.80 -1.11 12.14
N LEU A 294 -0.09 -1.00 13.11
CA LEU A 294 -0.81 0.23 13.44
C LEU A 294 -0.26 0.78 14.77
N ASP A 295 0.46 1.89 14.69
CA ASP A 295 1.09 2.57 15.81
C ASP A 295 0.23 3.76 16.26
N LEU A 296 -0.44 3.58 17.40
CA LEU A 296 -1.28 4.58 18.05
C LEU A 296 -0.50 5.40 19.08
N GLY A 297 0.83 5.22 19.16
CA GLY A 297 1.70 5.99 20.03
C GLY A 297 1.80 7.45 19.62
N ASN A 298 2.02 8.33 20.59
CA ASN A 298 2.19 9.78 20.36
C ASN A 298 3.44 10.12 19.55
N THR A 299 4.41 9.20 19.49
CA THR A 299 5.65 9.37 18.75
C THR A 299 5.88 8.13 17.89
N PRO A 300 5.99 8.27 16.56
CA PRO A 300 6.24 7.14 15.68
C PRO A 300 7.48 6.35 16.08
N ARG A 301 7.36 5.03 16.19
CA ARG A 301 8.48 4.12 16.42
C ARG A 301 9.46 4.06 15.26
N LEU A 302 8.99 4.29 14.02
CA LEU A 302 9.84 4.42 12.83
C LEU A 302 10.02 5.89 12.46
N ALA A 303 11.15 6.48 12.87
CA ALA A 303 11.48 7.88 12.64
C ALA A 303 12.16 8.11 11.28
N MET A 304 11.42 7.93 10.18
CA MET A 304 11.88 8.22 8.82
C MET A 304 10.83 9.02 8.04
N VAL A 305 11.28 9.76 7.03
CA VAL A 305 10.40 10.65 6.24
C VAL A 305 9.35 9.84 5.47
N HIS A 306 9.74 8.67 4.97
CA HIS A 306 8.86 7.75 4.27
C HIS A 306 8.91 6.37 4.94
N PRO A 307 8.00 6.09 5.88
CA PRO A 307 7.94 4.80 6.54
C PRO A 307 7.66 3.66 5.54
N PRO A 308 8.05 2.43 5.89
CA PRO A 308 7.72 1.26 5.09
C PRO A 308 6.20 1.11 4.97
N GLN A 309 5.77 0.57 3.84
CA GLN A 309 4.36 0.24 3.63
C GLN A 309 3.89 -0.75 4.69
N GLY A 310 2.61 -0.67 5.07
CA GLY A 310 2.04 -1.49 6.13
C GLY A 310 2.32 -1.00 7.55
N TYR A 311 3.15 0.04 7.73
CA TYR A 311 3.31 0.74 9.00
C TYR A 311 2.56 2.09 8.97
N PHE A 312 1.63 2.28 9.89
CA PHE A 312 0.87 3.52 10.02
C PHE A 312 1.01 4.07 11.44
N ALA A 313 1.63 5.24 11.58
CA ALA A 313 1.70 5.96 12.85
C ALA A 313 0.65 7.10 12.86
N THR A 314 -0.45 6.89 13.57
CA THR A 314 -1.61 7.78 13.58
C THR A 314 -1.75 8.56 14.89
N GLY A 315 -1.07 8.10 15.95
CA GLY A 315 -1.36 8.55 17.30
C GLY A 315 -2.82 8.28 17.67
N SER A 316 -3.44 9.21 18.40
CA SER A 316 -4.82 9.11 18.86
C SER A 316 -5.86 9.79 17.94
N ASP A 317 -5.49 10.23 16.73
CA ASP A 317 -6.42 10.89 15.80
C ASP A 317 -7.38 9.87 15.16
N SER A 318 -8.67 9.98 15.48
CA SER A 318 -9.69 9.02 15.05
C SER A 318 -9.88 8.96 13.53
N LEU A 319 -9.71 10.08 12.82
CA LEU A 319 -9.82 10.09 11.37
C LEU A 319 -8.61 9.40 10.73
N ALA A 320 -7.41 9.76 11.19
CA ALA A 320 -6.17 9.12 10.72
C ALA A 320 -6.16 7.61 10.99
N ILE A 321 -6.66 7.17 12.16
CA ILE A 321 -6.80 5.74 12.45
C ILE A 321 -7.80 5.08 11.49
N GLY A 322 -8.93 5.74 11.19
CA GLY A 322 -9.91 5.23 10.25
C GLY A 322 -9.34 5.05 8.83
N ASP A 323 -8.61 6.03 8.34
CA ASP A 323 -7.95 5.97 7.04
C ASP A 323 -6.87 4.87 7.01
N ALA A 324 -6.05 4.79 8.07
CA ALA A 324 -5.06 3.72 8.22
C ALA A 324 -5.71 2.33 8.27
N ALA A 325 -6.82 2.18 8.99
CA ALA A 325 -7.57 0.93 9.08
C ALA A 325 -8.08 0.45 7.71
N LEU A 326 -8.57 1.36 6.87
CA LEU A 326 -8.98 1.03 5.50
C LEU A 326 -7.78 0.62 4.65
N ALA A 327 -6.69 1.38 4.70
CA ALA A 327 -5.47 1.08 3.95
C ALA A 327 -4.85 -0.28 4.36
N LEU A 328 -4.87 -0.61 5.66
CA LEU A 328 -4.38 -1.89 6.18
C LEU A 328 -5.14 -3.10 5.62
N ILE A 329 -6.45 -2.96 5.38
CA ILE A 329 -7.28 -4.01 4.78
C ILE A 329 -6.88 -4.27 3.32
N GLU A 330 -6.51 -3.22 2.59
CA GLU A 330 -6.04 -3.32 1.20
C GLU A 330 -4.60 -3.86 1.07
N LEU A 331 -3.85 -3.92 2.18
CA LEU A 331 -2.47 -4.40 2.25
C LEU A 331 -2.36 -5.87 2.69
N VAL A 332 -3.42 -6.64 2.53
CA VAL A 332 -3.42 -8.10 2.70
C VAL A 332 -3.42 -8.78 1.33
N GLY A 333 -2.47 -9.68 1.09
CA GLY A 333 -2.26 -10.35 -0.19
C GLY A 333 -0.82 -10.25 -0.71
N ASP A 334 -0.65 -10.50 -2.01
CA ASP A 334 0.64 -10.45 -2.70
C ASP A 334 0.74 -9.20 -3.58
N PHE A 335 1.92 -8.57 -3.55
CA PHE A 335 2.17 -7.29 -4.19
C PHE A 335 3.50 -7.31 -4.95
N ASP A 336 3.53 -6.68 -6.12
CA ASP A 336 4.76 -6.45 -6.87
C ASP A 336 5.15 -4.97 -6.82
N LYS A 337 6.37 -4.69 -6.34
CA LYS A 337 6.98 -3.36 -6.43
C LYS A 337 8.04 -3.34 -7.52
N PRO A 338 7.93 -2.49 -8.54
CA PRO A 338 8.94 -2.39 -9.58
C PRO A 338 10.27 -1.86 -9.01
N ARG A 339 11.39 -2.48 -9.41
CA ARG A 339 12.75 -2.13 -9.01
C ARG A 339 13.30 -1.07 -9.96
N TYR A 340 13.42 0.16 -9.46
CA TYR A 340 13.91 1.30 -10.24
C TYR A 340 15.39 1.63 -10.03
N PHE A 341 16.07 0.90 -9.14
CA PHE A 341 17.49 1.13 -8.85
C PHE A 341 18.24 -0.20 -8.78
N ASP A 342 19.45 -0.21 -9.32
CA ASP A 342 20.39 -1.32 -9.24
C ASP A 342 21.60 -0.88 -8.41
N TYR A 343 21.76 -1.48 -7.21
CA TYR A 343 22.86 -1.16 -6.32
C TYR A 343 24.08 -2.03 -6.66
N LYS A 344 25.11 -1.40 -7.22
CA LYS A 344 26.39 -2.06 -7.54
C LYS A 344 27.42 -1.86 -6.43
N ARG A 345 27.49 -2.82 -5.50
CA ARG A 345 28.46 -2.81 -4.37
C ARG A 345 29.91 -2.57 -4.82
N SER A 346 30.31 -3.06 -6.00
CA SER A 346 31.66 -2.88 -6.55
C SER A 346 32.08 -1.42 -6.79
N VAL A 347 31.11 -0.51 -6.88
CA VAL A 347 31.30 0.93 -7.11
C VAL A 347 31.18 1.74 -5.81
N CYS A 348 30.87 1.09 -4.68
CA CYS A 348 30.71 1.77 -3.39
C CYS A 348 32.06 2.27 -2.84
N ALA A 349 32.26 3.59 -2.81
CA ALA A 349 33.46 4.22 -2.27
C ALA A 349 33.54 4.20 -0.73
N HIS A 350 32.41 3.98 -0.05
CA HIS A 350 32.30 3.93 1.41
C HIS A 350 33.01 2.69 1.99
N SER A 351 32.65 1.48 1.53
CA SER A 351 33.25 0.22 2.02
C SER A 351 34.58 -0.14 1.31
N ARG A 352 34.65 -0.01 -0.03
CA ARG A 352 35.82 -0.46 -0.81
C ARG A 352 37.06 0.42 -0.63
N ASN A 353 36.87 1.74 -0.59
CA ASN A 353 37.96 2.70 -0.52
C ASN A 353 38.13 3.32 0.88
N ARG A 354 37.29 2.93 1.86
CA ARG A 354 37.26 3.47 3.23
C ARG A 354 37.35 4.99 3.28
N ILE A 355 36.73 5.68 2.32
CA ILE A 355 36.73 7.14 2.30
C ILE A 355 35.78 7.59 3.42
N GLU A 356 36.36 7.99 4.55
CA GLU A 356 35.63 8.64 5.64
C GLU A 356 34.81 9.82 5.08
N GLY A 357 33.50 9.83 5.37
CA GLY A 357 32.59 10.89 4.96
C GLY A 357 31.86 10.70 3.62
N CYS A 358 32.04 9.59 2.90
CA CYS A 358 31.16 9.28 1.77
C CYS A 358 29.83 8.66 2.26
N SER A 359 28.99 9.46 2.91
CA SER A 359 27.67 9.08 3.44
C SER A 359 26.51 9.56 2.57
N ARG A 360 26.77 10.23 1.42
CA ARG A 360 25.73 10.88 0.61
C ARG A 360 24.52 9.99 0.28
N CYS A 361 24.71 8.72 -0.03
CA CYS A 361 23.61 7.79 -0.30
C CYS A 361 22.83 7.38 0.96
N ILE A 362 23.51 7.30 2.10
CA ILE A 362 22.90 7.04 3.41
C ILE A 362 22.11 8.28 3.86
N ASP A 363 22.74 9.45 3.82
CA ASP A 363 22.15 10.73 4.26
C ASP A 363 20.95 11.15 3.42
N THR A 364 20.93 10.80 2.13
CA THR A 364 19.82 11.13 1.21
C THR A 364 18.70 10.08 1.27
N CYS A 365 18.93 8.92 1.88
CA CYS A 365 17.95 7.84 1.90
C CYS A 365 16.77 8.19 2.84
N SER A 366 15.68 8.68 2.27
CA SER A 366 14.48 9.07 3.01
C SER A 366 13.73 7.91 3.68
N THR A 367 14.04 6.67 3.30
CA THR A 367 13.47 5.42 3.84
C THR A 367 14.43 4.71 4.79
N SER A 368 15.62 5.26 5.06
CA SER A 368 16.67 4.64 5.88
C SER A 368 17.03 3.19 5.46
N ALA A 369 16.86 2.85 4.18
CA ALA A 369 17.03 1.49 3.66
C ALA A 369 18.50 1.08 3.47
N ILE A 370 19.44 2.02 3.62
CA ILE A 370 20.88 1.79 3.48
C ILE A 370 21.54 2.23 4.78
N SER A 371 22.29 1.34 5.40
CA SER A 371 23.12 1.60 6.57
C SER A 371 24.58 1.27 6.27
N ALA A 372 25.51 1.81 7.05
CA ALA A 372 26.91 1.43 7.00
C ALA A 372 27.07 0.04 7.63
N ASP A 373 27.77 -0.85 6.93
CA ASP A 373 28.17 -2.17 7.45
C ASP A 373 29.64 -2.09 7.87
N GLY A 374 29.86 -1.58 9.11
CA GLY A 374 31.13 -1.60 9.84
C GLY A 374 32.35 -1.03 9.15
#